data_AF-A0A3S3FU51-F1
#
_entry.id   AF-A0A3S3FU51-F1
#
_cell.length_a   1.000
_cell.length_b   1.000
_cell.length_c   1.000
_cell.angle_alpha   90.00
_cell.angle_beta   90.00
_cell.angle_gamma   90.00
#
_symmetry.space_group_name_H-M   'P 1'
#
loop_
_entity.id
_entity.type
_entity.pdbx_description
1 polymer ?
#
loop_
_entity_poly.entity_id
_entity_poly.type
_entity_poly.pdbx_seq_one_letter_code
_entity_poly.pdbx_strand_id
1 'polypeptide(L)' 'MPKPTAHVDPSVMQDCLGVVDIPHRFVSTEEETRLHAEDRRRLGDCVRLNHAKGDTIQALVK' A
#
# COMPACT_ATOMS: atom_id res chain seq x y z
N MET A 1 -8.37 -10.68 32.99
CA MET A 1 -9.21 -10.33 31.82
C MET A 1 -8.28 -10.03 30.65
N PRO A 2 -8.53 -10.54 29.42
CA PRO A 2 -7.69 -10.19 28.29
C PRO A 2 -7.80 -8.68 28.04
N LYS A 3 -6.64 -8.03 27.86
CA LYS A 3 -6.57 -6.59 27.57
C LYS A 3 -7.27 -6.33 26.23
N PRO A 4 -8.13 -5.31 26.09
CA PRO A 4 -8.76 -5.02 24.81
C PRO A 4 -7.68 -4.79 23.75
N THR A 5 -7.66 -5.64 22.73
CA THR A 5 -6.81 -5.41 21.57
C THR A 5 -7.35 -4.15 20.89
N ALA A 6 -6.51 -3.13 20.71
CA ALA A 6 -6.86 -1.94 19.95
C ALA A 6 -7.27 -2.40 18.54
N HIS A 7 -8.57 -2.40 18.26
CA HIS A 7 -9.09 -2.80 16.97
C HIS A 7 -8.85 -1.63 16.01
N VAL A 8 -7.88 -1.77 15.11
CA VAL A 8 -7.77 -0.89 13.95
C VAL A 8 -8.88 -1.31 13.00
N ASP A 9 -9.73 -0.38 12.58
CA ASP A 9 -10.80 -0.67 11.62
C ASP A 9 -10.18 -1.15 10.29
N PRO A 10 -10.64 -2.26 9.70
CA PRO A 10 -10.10 -2.76 8.44
C PRO A 10 -10.15 -1.75 7.28
N SER A 11 -11.06 -0.77 7.32
CA SER A 11 -11.12 0.34 6.36
C SER A 11 -9.88 1.25 6.41
N VAL A 12 -9.10 1.24 7.49
CA VAL A 12 -7.78 1.90 7.57
C VAL A 12 -6.79 1.23 6.62
N MET A 13 -6.95 -0.08 6.43
CA MET A 13 -6.19 -0.91 5.49
C MET A 13 -6.93 -1.03 4.16
N GLN A 14 -7.49 0.09 3.68
CA GLN A 14 -8.23 0.14 2.44
C GLN A 14 -7.44 -0.45 1.27
N ASP A 15 -8.12 -1.07 0.31
CA ASP A 15 -7.47 -1.74 -0.80
C ASP A 15 -6.64 -0.77 -1.64
N CYS A 16 -5.37 -1.11 -1.81
CA CYS A 16 -4.48 -0.43 -2.75
C CYS A 16 -4.73 -0.95 -4.17
N LEU A 17 -4.50 -0.09 -5.16
CA LEU A 17 -4.53 -0.53 -6.55
C LEU A 17 -3.43 -1.57 -6.78
N GLY A 18 -3.72 -2.57 -7.61
CA GLY A 18 -2.78 -3.63 -7.96
C GLY A 18 -1.61 -3.15 -8.82
N VAL A 19 -0.76 -4.11 -9.18
CA VAL A 19 0.39 -3.87 -10.05
C VAL A 19 -0.03 -3.44 -11.45
N VAL A 20 0.80 -2.65 -12.13
CA VAL A 20 0.59 -2.31 -13.54
C VAL A 20 0.99 -3.49 -14.42
N ASP A 21 0.12 -3.88 -15.35
CA ASP A 21 0.43 -4.92 -16.32
C ASP A 21 1.58 -4.50 -17.23
N ILE A 22 2.59 -5.36 -17.34
CA ILE A 22 3.68 -5.18 -18.31
C ILE A 22 3.17 -5.65 -19.68
N PRO A 23 3.22 -4.80 -20.71
CA PRO A 23 2.80 -5.19 -22.06
C PRO A 23 3.59 -6.40 -22.57
N HIS A 24 2.91 -7.35 -23.24
CA HIS A 24 3.55 -8.45 -23.96
C HIS A 24 4.16 -7.98 -25.30
N ARG A 25 5.08 -7.02 -25.23
CA ARG A 25 5.89 -6.51 -26.36
C ARG A 25 7.23 -6.02 -25.84
N PHE A 26 8.13 -5.66 -26.76
CA PHE A 26 9.32 -4.93 -26.37
C PHE A 26 8.92 -3.58 -25.72
N VAL A 27 9.55 -3.29 -24.60
CA VAL A 27 9.34 -2.09 -23.79
C VAL A 27 10.67 -1.36 -23.73
N SER A 28 10.70 -0.06 -24.02
CA SER A 28 11.93 0.72 -23.86
C SER A 28 12.24 0.90 -22.37
N THR A 29 13.50 1.16 -22.04
CA THR A 29 13.90 1.45 -20.64
C THR A 29 13.13 2.63 -20.04
N GLU A 30 12.79 3.64 -20.84
CA GLU A 30 11.99 4.78 -20.40
C GLU A 30 10.55 4.35 -20.04
N GLU A 31 9.93 3.53 -20.89
CA GLU A 31 8.59 3.03 -20.65
C GLU A 31 8.55 2.08 -19.45
N GLU A 32 9.52 1.16 -19.34
CA GLU A 32 9.70 0.28 -18.18
C GLU A 32 9.86 1.09 -16.88
N THR A 33 10.69 2.14 -16.89
CA THR A 33 10.87 3.04 -15.74
C THR A 33 9.55 3.69 -15.32
N ARG A 34 8.74 4.13 -16.29
CA ARG A 34 7.43 4.74 -16.03
C ARG A 34 6.45 3.74 -15.43
N LEU A 35 6.41 2.50 -15.94
CA LEU A 35 5.55 1.43 -15.44
C LEU A 35 5.92 1.08 -13.99
N HIS A 36 7.21 0.94 -13.67
CA HIS A 36 7.66 0.70 -12.30
C HIS A 36 7.39 1.87 -11.36
N ALA A 37 7.56 3.11 -11.83
CA ALA A 37 7.20 4.29 -11.04
C ALA A 37 5.69 4.33 -10.73
N GLU A 38 4.87 3.90 -11.67
CA GLU A 38 3.43 3.82 -11.49
C GLU A 38 3.02 2.69 -10.53
N ASP A 39 3.61 1.51 -10.67
CA ASP A 39 3.45 0.38 -9.74
C ASP A 39 3.81 0.76 -8.29
N ARG A 40 4.96 1.42 -8.12
CA ARG A 40 5.38 1.95 -6.82
C ARG A 40 4.34 2.86 -6.19
N ARG A 41 3.74 3.77 -6.97
CA ARG A 41 2.73 4.71 -6.46
C ARG A 41 1.41 4.02 -6.12
N ARG A 42 0.95 3.12 -6.99
CA ARG A 42 -0.36 2.45 -6.87
C ARG A 42 -0.39 1.45 -5.71
N LEU A 43 0.66 0.65 -5.58
CA LEU A 43 0.73 -0.43 -4.60
C LEU A 43 1.69 -0.09 -3.46
N GLY A 44 2.96 0.17 -3.77
CA GLY A 44 4.01 0.28 -2.75
C GLY A 44 3.81 1.45 -1.77
N ASP A 45 3.60 2.67 -2.27
CA ASP A 45 3.37 3.86 -1.46
C ASP A 45 2.05 3.79 -0.70
N CYS A 46 1.00 3.25 -1.33
CA CYS A 46 -0.30 3.03 -0.69
C CYS A 46 -0.20 2.07 0.50
N VAL A 47 0.44 0.91 0.31
CA VAL A 47 0.62 -0.09 1.38
C VAL A 47 1.41 0.49 2.55
N ARG A 48 2.49 1.24 2.27
CA ARG A 48 3.26 1.92 3.31
C ARG A 48 2.43 2.94 4.09
N LEU A 49 1.62 3.73 3.39
CA LEU A 49 0.75 4.72 4.03
C LEU A 49 -0.28 4.05 4.94
N ASN A 50 -0.93 2.99 4.46
CA ASN A 50 -1.96 2.29 5.25
C ASN A 50 -1.35 1.60 6.48
N HIS A 51 -0.15 1.01 6.35
CA HIS A 51 0.57 0.49 7.50
C HIS A 51 0.88 1.58 8.54
N ALA A 52 1.41 2.73 8.10
CA ALA A 52 1.72 3.85 8.98
C ALA A 52 0.46 4.42 9.70
N LYS A 53 -0.68 4.45 9.01
CA LYS A 53 -1.97 4.81 9.63
C LYS A 53 -2.36 3.81 10.72
N GLY A 54 -2.24 2.51 10.44
CA GLY A 54 -2.50 1.45 11.42
C GLY A 54 -1.62 1.59 12.67
N ASP A 55 -0.32 1.80 12.48
CA ASP A 55 0.65 2.01 13.57
C ASP A 55 0.29 3.24 14.41
N THR A 56 -0.09 4.34 13.75
CA THR A 56 -0.47 5.60 14.41
C THR A 56 -1.72 5.42 15.25
N ILE A 57 -2.77 4.79 14.71
CA ILE A 57 -4.00 4.51 15.44
C ILE A 57 -3.70 3.60 16.64
N GLN A 58 -2.90 2.55 16.44
CA GLN A 58 -2.51 1.66 17.53
C GLN A 58 -1.74 2.40 18.63
N ALA A 59 -0.90 3.37 18.28
CA ALA A 59 -0.17 4.20 19.24
C ALA A 59 -1.09 5.14 20.02
N LEU A 60 -2.13 5.70 19.39
CA LEU A 60 -3.09 6.60 20.03
C LEU A 60 -4.11 5.88 20.93
N VAL A 61 -4.37 4.60 20.69
CA VAL A 61 -5.32 3.78 21.48
C VAL A 61 -4.66 3.11 22.69
N LYS A 62 -3.33 3.09 22.77
CA LYS A 62 -2.58 2.55 23.92
C LYS A 62 -2.49 3.55 25.07
#